data_AF-A0A6N7ZS52-F1
#
_entry.id   AF-A0A6N7ZS52-F1
#
_cell.length_a   1.000
_cell.length_b   1.000
_cell.length_c   1.000
_cell.angle_alpha   90.00
_cell.angle_beta   90.00
_cell.angle_gamma   90.00
#
_symmetry.space_group_name_H-M   'P 1'
#
loop_
_entity.id
_entity.type
_entity.pdbx_description
1 polymer ?
#
loop_
_entity_poly.entity_id
_entity_poly.type
_entity_poly.pdbx_seq_one_letter_code
_entity_poly.pdbx_strand_id
1 'polypeptide(L)'
;MAHWRNTYRPARFFFLDIRAGIIILASLIHIRLWTITLDVIVVILAWYIERIGLGFDGALRAVRTWFVGEVRPALPAHKIRRIVDFQRQLMPWDKPRETGDLKLERVKPDSHAGR
;
A
#
# COMPACT_ATOMS: atom_id res chain seq x y z
N MET A 1 20.29 3.17 -17.69
CA MET A 1 19.57 2.03 -18.32
C MET A 1 18.37 1.69 -17.46
N ALA A 2 17.18 1.57 -18.05
CA ALA A 2 15.96 1.22 -17.30
C ALA A 2 16.10 -0.20 -16.73
N HIS A 3 16.21 -0.32 -15.40
CA HIS A 3 16.21 -1.60 -14.71
C HIS A 3 14.77 -2.13 -14.69
N TRP A 4 14.55 -3.37 -15.14
CA TRP A 4 13.22 -4.01 -15.18
C TRP A 4 12.47 -3.98 -13.84
N ARG A 5 13.20 -3.87 -12.72
CA ARG A 5 12.64 -3.69 -11.37
C ARG A 5 12.01 -2.31 -11.16
N ASN A 6 12.24 -1.30 -11.98
CA ASN A 6 11.61 0.02 -11.84
C ASN A 6 10.35 0.17 -12.70
N THR A 7 10.04 -0.81 -13.56
CA THR A 7 8.88 -0.78 -14.46
C THR A 7 7.55 -0.82 -13.70
N TYR A 8 7.52 -1.34 -12.47
CA TYR A 8 6.28 -1.41 -11.66
C TYR A 8 5.95 -0.12 -10.90
N ARG A 9 6.84 0.90 -10.91
CA ARG A 9 6.58 2.13 -10.16
C ARG A 9 5.36 2.85 -10.78
N PRO A 10 4.42 3.34 -9.95
CA PRO A 10 3.28 4.08 -10.46
C PRO A 10 3.77 5.30 -11.24
N ALA A 11 3.17 5.52 -12.40
CA ALA A 11 3.51 6.64 -13.25
C ALA A 11 3.01 7.94 -12.59
N ARG A 12 3.92 8.90 -12.41
CA ARG A 12 3.67 10.18 -11.75
C ARG A 12 3.82 11.32 -12.74
N PHE A 13 2.92 12.29 -12.67
CA PHE A 13 3.03 13.55 -13.38
C PHE A 13 3.43 14.64 -12.37
N PHE A 14 4.70 15.07 -12.43
CA PHE A 14 5.34 15.87 -11.37
C PHE A 14 5.24 15.19 -10.00
N PHE A 15 4.45 15.77 -9.09
CA PHE A 15 4.20 15.24 -7.75
C PHE A 15 2.87 14.47 -7.65
N LEU A 16 1.98 14.60 -8.64
CA LEU A 16 0.66 13.99 -8.66
C LEU A 16 0.67 12.62 -9.34
N ASP A 17 -0.20 11.73 -8.88
CA ASP A 17 -0.51 10.48 -9.57
C ASP A 17 -1.23 10.80 -10.90
N ILE A 18 -0.86 10.12 -11.99
CA ILE A 18 -1.51 10.30 -13.30
C ILE A 18 -3.02 10.06 -13.20
N ARG A 19 -3.47 9.14 -12.32
CA ARG A 19 -4.90 8.84 -12.14
C ARG A 19 -5.67 10.02 -11.57
N ALA A 20 -5.07 10.76 -10.63
CA ALA A 20 -5.64 12.02 -10.13
C ALA A 20 -5.60 13.11 -11.21
N GLY A 21 -4.55 13.12 -12.03
CA GLY A 21 -4.43 14.01 -13.19
C GLY A 21 -5.55 13.83 -14.23
N ILE A 22 -6.04 12.60 -14.45
CA ILE A 22 -7.19 12.35 -15.35
C ILE A 22 -8.46 13.02 -14.83
N ILE A 23 -8.69 13.00 -13.51
CA ILE A 23 -9.87 13.60 -12.90
C ILE A 23 -9.83 15.13 -13.05
N ILE A 24 -8.67 15.72 -12.77
CA ILE A 24 -8.43 17.15 -12.99
C ILE A 24 -8.61 17.50 -14.46
N LEU A 25 -8.05 16.71 -15.39
CA LEU A 25 -8.20 16.97 -16.82
C LEU A 25 -9.67 16.87 -17.26
N ALA A 26 -10.46 15.96 -16.68
CA ALA A 26 -11.89 15.86 -16.95
C ALA A 26 -12.67 17.08 -16.41
N SER A 27 -12.27 17.65 -15.27
CA SER A 27 -12.89 18.87 -14.74
C SER A 27 -12.62 20.10 -15.62
N LEU A 28 -11.47 20.16 -16.29
CA LEU A 28 -11.15 21.24 -17.24
C LEU A 28 -12.12 21.26 -18.43
N ILE A 29 -12.74 20.13 -18.80
CA ILE A 29 -13.76 20.07 -19.85
C ILE A 29 -15.11 20.62 -19.35
N HIS A 30 -15.41 20.47 -18.05
CA HIS A 30 -16.66 20.94 -17.43
C HIS A 30 -16.37 21.71 -16.15
N ILE A 31 -15.97 22.98 -16.29
CA ILE A 31 -15.63 23.84 -15.16
C ILE A 31 -16.93 24.27 -14.45
N ARG A 32 -17.26 23.60 -13.34
CA ARG A 32 -18.28 24.01 -12.38
C ARG A 32 -17.73 23.91 -10.95
N LEU A 33 -18.33 24.64 -10.02
CA LEU A 33 -17.91 24.60 -8.61
C LEU A 33 -17.90 23.18 -8.03
N TRP A 34 -18.83 22.31 -8.45
CA TRP A 34 -18.87 20.93 -7.96
C TRP A 34 -17.73 20.06 -8.51
N THR A 35 -17.31 20.25 -9.76
CA THR A 35 -16.18 19.51 -10.35
C THR A 35 -14.85 19.96 -9.73
N ILE A 36 -14.68 21.26 -9.50
CA ILE A 36 -13.51 21.81 -8.78
C ILE A 36 -13.46 21.27 -7.35
N THR A 37 -14.60 21.20 -6.66
CA THR A 37 -14.65 20.65 -5.30
C THR A 37 -14.24 19.18 -5.27
N LEU A 38 -14.68 18.39 -6.26
CA LEU A 38 -14.26 16.99 -6.40
C LEU A 38 -12.76 16.84 -6.65
N ASP A 39 -12.18 17.67 -7.50
CA ASP A 39 -10.73 17.64 -7.75
C ASP A 39 -9.93 17.88 -6.47
N VAL A 40 -10.33 18.89 -5.69
CA VAL A 40 -9.69 19.20 -4.40
C VAL A 40 -9.77 18.00 -3.46
N ILE A 41 -10.94 17.36 -3.36
CA ILE A 41 -11.12 16.16 -2.52
C ILE A 41 -10.20 15.03 -2.99
N VAL A 42 -10.12 14.78 -4.29
CA VAL A 42 -9.29 13.71 -4.87
C VAL A 42 -7.80 13.99 -4.63
N VAL A 43 -7.35 15.24 -4.78
CA VAL A 43 -5.96 15.63 -4.53
C VAL A 43 -5.61 15.46 -3.05
N ILE A 44 -6.48 15.90 -2.15
CA ILE A 44 -6.29 15.74 -0.69
C ILE A 44 -6.22 14.25 -0.33
N LEU A 45 -7.13 13.44 -0.88
CA LEU A 45 -7.16 12.00 -0.62
C LEU A 45 -5.89 11.30 -1.13
N ALA A 46 -5.45 11.63 -2.36
CA ALA A 46 -4.23 11.08 -2.93
C ALA A 46 -3.00 11.48 -2.11
N TRP A 47 -2.93 12.74 -1.66
CA TRP A 47 -1.86 13.23 -0.80
C TRP A 47 -1.86 12.50 0.57
N TYR A 48 -3.03 12.31 1.18
CA TYR A 48 -3.16 11.60 2.44
C TYR A 48 -2.73 10.12 2.33
N ILE A 49 -3.14 9.45 1.25
CA ILE A 49 -2.74 8.07 0.96
C ILE A 49 -1.22 7.96 0.77
N GLU A 50 -0.61 8.91 0.06
CA GLU A 50 0.84 8.95 -0.13
C GLU A 50 1.58 9.15 1.21
N ARG A 51 1.02 9.92 2.14
CA ARG A 51 1.57 10.06 3.51
C ARG A 51 1.54 8.77 4.31
N ILE A 52 0.67 7.82 3.98
CA ILE A 52 0.64 6.49 4.60
C ILE A 52 1.68 5.54 3.94
N GLY A 53 2.26 5.95 2.80
CA GLY A 53 3.17 5.13 2.01
C GLY A 53 2.46 4.09 1.14
N LEU A 54 1.16 4.28 0.89
CA LEU A 54 0.36 3.44 0.00
C LEU A 54 0.25 4.11 -1.37
N GLY A 55 0.33 3.33 -2.45
CA GLY A 55 -0.09 3.78 -3.78
C GLY A 55 -1.62 3.66 -3.94
N PHE A 56 -2.17 4.20 -5.02
CA PHE A 56 -3.62 4.11 -5.30
C PHE A 56 -4.14 2.67 -5.29
N ASP A 57 -3.44 1.73 -5.94
CA ASP A 57 -3.83 0.31 -5.95
C ASP A 57 -3.76 -0.35 -4.57
N GLY A 58 -2.77 0.05 -3.76
CA GLY A 58 -2.61 -0.40 -2.38
C GLY A 58 -3.73 0.13 -1.49
N ALA A 59 -4.09 1.40 -1.64
CA ALA A 59 -5.22 2.01 -0.95
C ALA A 59 -6.55 1.34 -1.32
N LEU A 60 -6.78 1.05 -2.60
CA LEU A 60 -7.98 0.33 -3.04
C LEU A 60 -8.04 -1.09 -2.44
N ARG A 61 -6.90 -1.78 -2.38
CA ARG A 61 -6.80 -3.08 -1.70
C ARG A 61 -7.08 -2.95 -0.20
N ALA A 62 -6.53 -1.95 0.46
CA ALA A 62 -6.75 -1.69 1.88
C ALA A 62 -8.22 -1.41 2.18
N VAL A 63 -8.87 -0.58 1.36
CA VAL A 63 -10.31 -0.30 1.42
C VAL A 63 -11.11 -1.59 1.22
N ARG A 64 -10.77 -2.40 0.21
CA ARG A 64 -11.42 -3.69 -0.01
C ARG A 64 -11.27 -4.63 1.20
N THR A 65 -10.06 -4.76 1.76
CA THR A 65 -9.85 -5.60 2.94
C THR A 65 -10.56 -5.07 4.16
N TRP A 66 -10.71 -3.76 4.29
CA TRP A 66 -11.47 -3.13 5.36
C TRP A 66 -12.96 -3.47 5.29
N PHE A 67 -13.56 -3.45 4.08
CA PHE A 67 -14.96 -3.85 3.88
C PHE A 67 -15.21 -5.34 4.05
N VAL A 68 -14.31 -6.20 3.55
CA VAL A 68 -14.49 -7.66 3.58
C VAL A 68 -14.09 -8.26 4.93
N GLY A 69 -13.23 -7.58 5.69
CA GLY A 69 -12.66 -8.08 6.94
C GLY A 69 -11.55 -9.12 6.71
N GLU A 70 -11.03 -9.64 7.82
CA GLU A 70 -9.88 -10.55 7.83
C GLU A 70 -10.22 -12.03 7.55
N VAL A 71 -11.52 -12.35 7.45
CA VAL A 71 -11.98 -13.74 7.41
C VAL A 71 -11.71 -14.37 6.05
N ARG A 72 -10.83 -15.38 6.02
CA ARG A 72 -10.51 -16.20 4.85
C ARG A 72 -11.03 -17.62 5.05
N PRO A 73 -12.33 -17.88 4.80
CA PRO A 73 -12.96 -19.16 5.18
C PRO A 73 -12.42 -20.36 4.38
N ALA A 74 -11.89 -20.12 3.17
CA ALA A 74 -11.39 -21.18 2.29
C ALA A 74 -9.92 -21.58 2.56
N LEU A 75 -9.23 -20.95 3.52
CA LEU A 75 -7.80 -21.21 3.78
C LEU A 75 -7.61 -21.88 5.15
N PRO A 76 -7.06 -23.11 5.22
CA PRO A 76 -6.82 -23.77 6.49
C PRO A 76 -5.80 -22.98 7.32
N ALA A 77 -5.97 -22.96 8.65
CA ALA A 77 -5.26 -22.07 9.57
C ALA A 77 -3.71 -22.07 9.39
N HIS A 78 -3.12 -23.23 9.12
CA HIS A 78 -1.68 -23.38 8.92
C HIS A 78 -1.14 -22.76 7.62
N LYS A 79 -2.02 -22.37 6.68
CA LYS A 79 -1.65 -21.67 5.43
C LYS A 79 -1.90 -20.17 5.48
N ILE A 80 -2.46 -19.65 6.58
CA ILE A 80 -2.69 -18.21 6.74
C ILE A 80 -1.34 -17.51 6.86
N ARG A 81 -0.94 -16.80 5.80
CA ARG A 81 0.24 -15.93 5.82
C ARG A 81 -0.16 -14.56 6.34
N ARG A 82 0.73 -13.92 7.10
CA ARG A 82 0.60 -12.51 7.47
C ARG A 82 0.44 -11.69 6.19
N ILE A 83 -0.51 -10.74 6.18
CA ILE A 83 -0.68 -9.83 5.05
C ILE A 83 0.61 -9.01 4.93
N VAL A 84 1.36 -9.25 3.86
CA VAL A 84 2.52 -8.45 3.48
C VAL A 84 2.08 -7.61 2.29
N ASP A 85 2.02 -6.30 2.48
CA ASP A 85 1.72 -5.39 1.37
C ASP A 85 3.01 -5.05 0.61
N PHE A 86 3.21 -5.74 -0.51
CA PHE A 86 4.36 -5.54 -1.40
C PHE A 86 4.31 -4.20 -2.15
N GLN A 87 3.18 -3.50 -2.11
CA GLN A 87 3.00 -2.20 -2.76
C GLN A 87 3.26 -1.01 -1.83
N ARG A 88 3.62 -1.26 -0.57
CA ARG A 88 4.02 -0.20 0.36
C ARG A 88 5.34 0.42 -0.12
N GLN A 89 5.30 1.69 -0.49
CA GLN A 89 6.51 2.45 -0.74
C GLN A 89 7.17 2.80 0.59
N LEU A 90 8.45 2.45 0.73
CA LEU A 90 9.27 2.97 1.81
C LEU A 90 9.34 4.48 1.65
N MET A 91 8.88 5.21 2.66
CA MET A 91 9.03 6.66 2.66
C MET A 91 10.50 7.02 2.86
N PRO A 92 10.96 8.22 2.44
CA PRO A 92 12.37 8.61 2.56
C PRO A 92 12.94 8.50 4.00
N TRP A 93 12.08 8.58 5.01
CA TRP A 93 12.41 8.46 6.43
C TRP A 93 12.08 7.09 7.03
N ASP A 94 11.60 6.15 6.22
CA ASP A 94 11.28 4.80 6.69
C ASP A 94 12.56 3.96 6.74
N LYS A 95 12.87 3.39 7.91
CA LYS A 95 14.07 2.56 8.05
C LYS A 95 13.86 1.29 7.21
N PRO A 96 14.81 0.90 6.33
CA PRO A 96 14.71 -0.38 5.63
C PRO A 96 14.57 -1.47 6.70
N ARG A 97 13.51 -2.29 6.62
CA ARG A 97 13.39 -3.46 7.50
C ARG A 97 14.61 -4.32 7.28
N GLU A 98 15.31 -4.66 8.35
CA GLU A 98 16.50 -5.49 8.29
C GLU A 98 16.13 -6.81 7.61
N THR A 99 16.44 -6.88 6.32
CA THR A 99 16.36 -8.09 5.50
C THR A 99 17.71 -8.78 5.65
N GLY A 100 18.13 -8.97 6.90
CA GLY A 100 19.21 -9.88 7.25
C GLY A 100 18.60 -11.26 7.50
N ASP A 101 19.41 -12.31 7.36
CA ASP A 101 19.04 -13.65 7.80
C ASP A 101 18.42 -13.55 9.19
N LEU A 102 17.13 -13.89 9.31
CA LEU A 102 16.49 -14.11 10.60
C LEU A 102 17.33 -15.20 11.27
N LYS A 103 18.25 -14.82 12.17
CA LYS A 103 18.89 -15.76 13.09
C LYS A 103 17.77 -16.23 14.01
N LEU A 104 17.06 -17.27 13.55
CA LEU A 104 16.14 -18.04 14.36
C LEU A 104 17.01 -18.74 15.39
N GLU A 105 17.35 -18.03 16.46
CA GLU A 105 17.98 -18.64 17.61
C GLU A 105 17.01 -19.71 18.10
N ARG A 106 17.49 -20.95 18.10
CA ARG A 106 16.66 -22.11 18.42
C ARG A 106 16.15 -21.90 19.84
N VAL A 107 14.85 -21.67 19.99
CA VAL A 107 14.19 -21.60 21.30
C VAL A 107 14.61 -22.86 22.06
N LYS A 108 15.35 -22.65 23.15
CA LYS A 108 15.84 -23.74 24.00
C LYS A 108 14.60 -24.44 24.56
N PRO A 109 14.40 -25.74 24.33
CA PRO A 109 13.25 -26.42 24.87
C PRO A 109 13.31 -26.32 26.40
N ASP A 110 12.23 -25.81 26.98
CA ASP A 110 12.09 -25.69 28.43
C ASP A 110 12.27 -27.08 29.03
N SER A 111 13.34 -27.26 29.80
CA SER A 111 13.75 -28.53 30.42
C SER A 111 12.80 -29.03 31.52
N HIS A 112 11.57 -28.51 31.57
CA HIS A 112 10.58 -28.75 32.62
C HIS A 112 9.42 -29.68 32.20
N ALA A 113 9.41 -30.20 30.97
CA ALA A 113 8.43 -31.19 30.51
C ALA A 113 8.85 -32.64 30.86
N GLY A 114 9.22 -32.88 32.13
CA GLY A 114 9.64 -34.19 32.60
C GLY A 114 9.61 -34.29 34.11
N ARG A 115 8.41 -34.51 34.66
CA ARG A 115 8.13 -35.32 35.86
C ARG A 115 6.67 -35.70 35.87
#